data_AF-A0A659UE46-F1
#
_entry.id   AF-A0A659UE46-F1
#
_cell.length_a   1.000
_cell.length_b   1.000
_cell.length_c   1.000
_cell.angle_alpha   90.00
_cell.angle_beta   90.00
_cell.angle_gamma   90.00
#
_symmetry.space_group_name_H-M   'P 1'
#
loop_
_entity.id
_entity.type
_entity.pdbx_description
1 polymer ?
#
loop_
_entity_poly.entity_id
_entity_poly.type
_entity_poly.pdbx_seq_one_letter_code
_entity_poly.pdbx_strand_id
1 'polypeptide(L)'
;DFLDRAAVENVLWLFNDDGISQKKLKHRKLTASAAKTVIDPPYRLSSIEICAGAGGQALGLHAAGFDAVCIYEQNKNAVATLKANRALGPVRQGDIAKVDFTSYRGKIDLVAGGVPCQPHS
;
A
#
# COMPACT_ATOMS: atom_id res chain seq x y z
N ASP A 1 4.52 -1.77 -16.46
CA ASP A 1 4.14 -0.48 -15.84
C ASP A 1 3.96 -0.62 -14.33
N PHE A 2 5.05 -0.93 -13.62
CA PHE A 2 5.05 -1.08 -12.16
C PHE A 2 5.99 -0.03 -11.56
N LEU A 3 5.59 0.58 -10.44
CA LEU A 3 6.33 1.67 -9.82
C LEU A 3 7.76 1.21 -9.50
N ASP A 4 8.74 1.92 -10.04
CA ASP A 4 10.12 1.82 -9.57
C ASP A 4 10.13 1.99 -8.05
N ARG A 5 10.97 1.24 -7.35
CA ARG A 5 11.22 1.44 -5.92
C ARG A 5 11.59 2.89 -5.64
N ALA A 6 12.28 3.56 -6.59
CA ALA A 6 12.53 4.99 -6.54
C ALA A 6 11.25 5.85 -6.64
N ALA A 7 10.27 5.43 -7.44
CA ALA A 7 8.96 6.08 -7.50
C ALA A 7 8.16 5.86 -6.20
N VAL A 8 8.26 4.71 -5.54
CA VAL A 8 7.65 4.50 -4.22
C VAL A 8 8.34 5.33 -3.14
N GLU A 9 9.67 5.48 -3.18
CA GLU A 9 10.39 6.43 -2.34
C GLU A 9 9.92 7.87 -2.59
N ASN A 10 9.58 8.22 -3.83
CA ASN A 10 8.95 9.50 -4.17
C ASN A 10 7.48 9.60 -3.70
N VAL A 11 6.70 8.51 -3.69
CA VAL A 11 5.28 8.48 -3.24
C VAL A 11 5.17 8.45 -1.71
N LEU A 12 6.17 7.93 -0.99
CA LEU A 12 6.39 8.18 0.44
C LEU A 12 6.50 9.70 0.74
N TRP A 13 6.71 10.52 -0.28
CA TRP A 13 6.59 11.98 -0.30
C TRP A 13 5.54 12.49 -1.32
N LEU A 14 4.26 12.11 -1.18
CA LEU A 14 3.04 12.95 -1.35
C LEU A 14 2.96 14.13 -2.38
N PHE A 15 3.86 14.34 -3.35
CA PHE A 15 4.07 15.68 -3.95
C PHE A 15 4.50 15.73 -5.42
N ASN A 16 4.33 14.69 -6.22
CA ASN A 16 4.70 14.86 -7.63
C ASN A 16 3.59 15.42 -8.54
N ASP A 17 2.33 15.60 -8.09
CA ASP A 17 1.30 16.19 -8.98
C ASP A 17 0.31 17.22 -8.37
N ASP A 18 0.34 17.52 -7.06
CA ASP A 18 -0.61 18.48 -6.43
C ASP A 18 -0.12 19.95 -6.39
N GLY A 19 0.80 20.35 -7.27
CA GLY A 19 1.22 21.76 -7.40
C GLY A 19 2.09 22.31 -6.26
N ILE A 20 2.62 21.45 -5.39
CA ILE A 20 3.62 21.86 -4.40
C ILE A 20 5.01 21.73 -5.02
N SER A 21 5.54 22.87 -5.49
CA SER A 21 6.91 22.94 -6.00
C SER A 21 7.90 22.38 -4.97
N GLN A 22 8.79 21.49 -5.40
CA GLN A 22 9.87 20.91 -4.57
C GLN A 22 10.65 21.97 -3.77
N LYS A 23 10.73 23.21 -4.28
CA LYS A 23 11.37 24.35 -3.61
C LYS A 23 10.73 24.74 -2.27
N LYS A 24 9.44 24.43 -2.04
CA LYS A 24 8.72 24.74 -0.78
C LYS A 24 8.90 23.66 0.29
N LEU A 25 9.34 22.46 -0.10
CA LEU A 25 9.59 21.38 0.86
C LEU A 25 10.95 21.64 1.50
N LYS A 26 10.96 22.00 2.78
CA LYS A 26 12.21 21.96 3.57
C LYS A 26 12.64 20.50 3.63
N HIS A 27 13.49 20.08 2.68
CA HIS A 27 14.08 18.75 2.69
C HIS A 27 14.88 18.61 3.98
N ARG A 28 14.28 17.96 4.98
CA ARG A 28 15.05 17.30 6.00
C ARG A 28 15.79 16.19 5.25
N LYS A 29 17.09 16.36 5.02
CA LYS A 29 17.96 15.28 4.54
C LYS A 29 17.84 14.15 5.56
N LEU A 30 16.86 13.28 5.37
CA LEU A 30 16.92 11.94 5.93
C LEU A 30 18.09 11.32 5.18
N THR A 31 19.22 11.20 5.87
CA THR A 31 20.13 10.12 5.52
C THR A 31 19.28 8.88 5.71
N ALA A 32 18.73 8.34 4.62
CA ALA A 32 18.22 6.98 4.61
C ALA A 32 19.43 6.16 5.04
N SER A 33 19.55 5.91 6.35
CA SER A 33 20.41 4.86 6.85
C SER A 33 19.97 3.67 6.03
N ALA A 34 20.85 3.19 5.17
CA ALA A 34 20.56 2.14 4.21
C ALA A 34 19.83 1.06 5.00
N ALA A 35 18.50 1.00 4.83
CA ALA A 35 17.68 0.08 5.57
C ALA A 35 18.25 -1.28 5.18
N LYS A 36 18.96 -1.90 6.13
CA LYS A 36 19.73 -3.13 5.91
C LYS A 36 18.79 -4.05 5.16
N THR A 37 19.14 -4.43 3.93
CA THR A 37 18.25 -5.15 3.02
C THR A 37 17.66 -6.34 3.76
N VAL A 38 16.42 -6.19 4.22
CA VAL A 38 15.68 -7.24 4.91
C VAL A 38 15.23 -8.14 3.77
N ILE A 39 16.00 -9.20 3.51
CA ILE A 39 15.65 -10.35 2.66
C ILE A 39 15.04 -9.91 1.32
N ASP A 40 15.83 -9.89 0.24
CA ASP A 40 15.30 -9.69 -1.11
C ASP A 40 14.84 -11.05 -1.66
N PRO A 41 13.54 -11.40 -1.63
CA PRO A 41 13.10 -12.69 -2.15
C PRO A 41 13.37 -12.74 -3.66
N PRO A 42 13.71 -13.91 -4.22
CA PRO A 42 14.03 -14.05 -5.65
C PRO A 42 12.85 -13.74 -6.58
N TYR A 43 11.64 -13.62 -6.01
CA TYR A 43 10.42 -13.21 -6.67
C TYR A 43 9.61 -12.32 -5.74
N ARG A 44 8.78 -11.44 -6.31
CA ARG A 44 7.84 -10.63 -5.53
C ARG A 44 6.78 -11.53 -4.89
N LEU A 45 6.47 -11.26 -3.63
CA LEU A 45 5.50 -12.01 -2.84
C LEU A 45 4.09 -11.48 -3.11
N SER A 46 3.07 -12.29 -2.90
CA SER A 46 1.68 -11.93 -3.09
C SER A 46 1.02 -11.50 -1.78
N SER A 47 0.20 -10.45 -1.81
CA SER A 47 -0.54 -9.99 -0.64
C SER A 47 -2.04 -9.77 -0.89
N ILE A 48 -2.81 -9.81 0.19
CA ILE A 48 -4.16 -9.23 0.26
C ILE A 48 -4.16 -8.17 1.34
N GLU A 49 -4.70 -7.00 1.02
CA GLU A 49 -4.91 -5.90 1.96
C GLU A 49 -6.39 -5.85 2.35
N ILE A 50 -6.68 -5.85 3.64
CA ILE A 50 -8.03 -5.63 4.19
C ILE A 50 -8.05 -4.36 5.04
N CYS A 51 -9.17 -3.63 5.03
CA CYS A 51 -9.27 -2.34 5.74
C CYS A 51 -8.09 -1.41 5.36
N ALA A 52 -7.82 -1.30 4.06
CA ALA A 52 -6.60 -0.67 3.54
C ALA A 52 -6.52 0.85 3.82
N GLY A 53 -7.63 1.48 4.20
CA GLY A 53 -7.73 2.92 4.33
C GLY A 53 -7.28 3.61 3.03
N ALA A 54 -6.53 4.70 3.15
CA ALA A 54 -6.00 5.41 1.97
C ALA A 54 -4.82 4.68 1.28
N GLY A 55 -4.37 3.53 1.77
CA GLY A 55 -3.35 2.70 1.11
C GLY A 55 -1.90 2.87 1.58
N GLY A 56 -1.65 3.51 2.72
CA GLY A 56 -0.29 3.71 3.24
C GLY A 56 0.47 2.40 3.49
N GLN A 57 -0.20 1.40 4.07
CA GLN A 57 0.38 0.06 4.28
C GLN A 57 0.61 -0.67 2.95
N ALA A 58 -0.38 -0.67 2.07
CA ALA A 58 -0.29 -1.27 0.73
C ALA A 58 0.90 -0.70 -0.06
N LEU A 59 1.12 0.62 0.03
CA LEU A 59 2.26 1.29 -0.60
C LEU A 59 3.60 0.81 -0.01
N GLY A 60 3.70 0.72 1.31
CA GLY A 60 4.89 0.22 1.98
C GLY A 60 5.19 -1.23 1.62
N LEU A 61 4.17 -2.09 1.58
CA LEU A 61 4.30 -3.48 1.17
C LEU A 61 4.70 -3.61 -0.31
N HIS A 62 4.16 -2.76 -1.18
CA HIS A 62 4.62 -2.66 -2.55
C HIS A 62 6.12 -2.32 -2.66
N ALA A 63 6.59 -1.34 -1.86
CA ALA A 63 8.01 -1.00 -1.77
C ALA A 63 8.88 -2.14 -1.23
N ALA A 64 8.31 -2.97 -0.35
CA ALA A 64 8.97 -4.09 0.30
C ALA A 64 9.03 -5.37 -0.55
N GLY A 65 8.45 -5.36 -1.76
CA GLY A 65 8.48 -6.52 -2.66
C GLY A 65 7.21 -7.35 -2.68
N PHE A 66 6.09 -6.84 -2.16
CA PHE A 66 4.79 -7.49 -2.25
C PHE A 66 3.93 -6.91 -3.38
N ASP A 67 3.16 -7.76 -4.04
CA ASP A 67 2.17 -7.39 -5.03
C ASP A 67 0.79 -7.72 -4.50
N ALA A 68 -0.04 -6.69 -4.30
CA ALA A 68 -1.38 -6.88 -3.80
C ALA A 68 -2.25 -7.49 -4.91
N VAL A 69 -2.68 -8.73 -4.69
CA VAL A 69 -3.64 -9.42 -5.54
C VAL A 69 -5.03 -8.78 -5.43
N CYS A 70 -5.36 -8.28 -4.23
CA CYS A 70 -6.58 -7.53 -4.00
C CYS A 70 -6.47 -6.63 -2.77
N ILE A 71 -7.05 -5.44 -2.85
CA ILE A 71 -7.15 -4.44 -1.78
C ILE A 71 -8.63 -4.22 -1.47
N TYR A 72 -9.05 -4.49 -0.23
CA TYR A 72 -10.41 -4.30 0.24
C TYR A 72 -10.52 -3.09 1.16
N GLU A 73 -11.47 -2.21 0.88
CA GLU A 73 -11.79 -1.05 1.71
C GLU A 73 -13.29 -0.74 1.65
N GLN A 74 -13.88 -0.31 2.76
CA GLN A 74 -15.31 -0.02 2.84
C GLN A 74 -15.61 1.47 2.59
N ASN A 75 -14.74 2.36 3.09
CA ASN A 75 -14.92 3.79 3.02
C ASN A 75 -14.76 4.31 1.58
N LYS A 76 -15.81 4.95 1.05
CA LYS A 76 -15.86 5.44 -0.34
C LYS A 76 -14.71 6.40 -0.71
N ASN A 77 -14.29 7.26 0.22
CA ASN A 77 -13.27 8.27 -0.05
C ASN A 77 -11.90 7.60 -0.12
N ALA A 78 -11.61 6.69 0.82
CA ALA A 78 -10.40 5.88 0.82
C ALA A 78 -10.30 4.99 -0.43
N VAL A 79 -11.40 4.36 -0.85
CA VAL A 79 -11.47 3.63 -2.13
C VAL A 79 -11.14 4.52 -3.32
N ALA A 80 -11.64 5.76 -3.35
CA ALA A 80 -11.32 6.70 -4.43
C ALA A 80 -9.82 7.01 -4.47
N THR A 81 -9.19 7.24 -3.31
CA THR A 81 -7.73 7.42 -3.19
C THR A 81 -6.98 6.20 -3.69
N LEU A 82 -7.36 5.00 -3.25
CA LEU A 82 -6.73 3.74 -3.66
C LEU A 82 -6.84 3.53 -5.18
N LYS A 83 -8.03 3.78 -5.77
CA LYS A 83 -8.25 3.65 -7.22
C LYS A 83 -7.49 4.67 -8.05
N ALA A 84 -7.22 5.85 -7.51
CA ALA A 84 -6.36 6.83 -8.16
C ALA A 84 -4.91 6.32 -8.25
N ASN A 85 -4.47 5.52 -7.27
CA ASN A 85 -3.15 4.88 -7.27
C ASN A 85 -3.18 3.51 -7.98
N ARG A 86 -3.08 3.54 -9.31
CA ARG A 86 -3.18 2.35 -10.19
C ARG A 86 -2.07 1.30 -9.98
N ALA A 87 -1.01 1.63 -9.28
CA ALA A 87 0.13 0.75 -9.09
C ALA A 87 0.00 -0.17 -7.86
N LEU A 88 -0.90 0.13 -6.93
CA LEU A 88 -1.08 -0.68 -5.72
C LEU A 88 -1.76 -2.03 -5.99
N GLY A 89 -2.55 -2.13 -7.05
CA GLY A 89 -3.27 -3.34 -7.43
C GLY A 89 -4.80 -3.17 -7.46
N PRO A 90 -5.56 -4.26 -7.65
CA PRO A 90 -7.01 -4.20 -7.79
C PRO A 90 -7.71 -3.79 -6.48
N VAL A 91 -8.58 -2.78 -6.55
CA VAL A 91 -9.32 -2.25 -5.39
C VAL A 91 -10.78 -2.69 -5.43
N ARG A 92 -11.26 -3.29 -4.35
CA ARG A 92 -12.65 -3.69 -4.15
C ARG A 92 -13.26 -2.92 -2.99
N GLN A 93 -14.37 -2.25 -3.28
CA GLN A 93 -15.16 -1.61 -2.23
C GLN A 93 -16.08 -2.63 -1.58
N GLY A 94 -16.01 -2.80 -0.26
CA GLY A 94 -16.92 -3.71 0.43
C GLY A 94 -16.62 -3.90 1.91
N ASP A 95 -17.60 -4.49 2.58
CA ASP A 95 -17.46 -5.00 3.94
C ASP A 95 -16.73 -6.34 3.89
N ILE A 96 -15.53 -6.39 4.47
CA ILE A 96 -14.69 -7.59 4.48
C ILE A 96 -15.34 -8.77 5.20
N ALA A 97 -16.27 -8.53 6.13
CA ALA A 97 -17.01 -9.59 6.83
C ALA A 97 -17.94 -10.37 5.89
N LYS A 98 -18.20 -9.85 4.68
CA LYS A 98 -19.07 -10.46 3.67
C LYS A 98 -18.30 -11.03 2.47
N VAL A 99 -16.97 -11.00 2.51
CA VAL A 99 -16.12 -11.46 1.41
C VAL A 99 -15.73 -12.92 1.63
N ASP A 100 -15.92 -13.76 0.59
CA ASP A 100 -15.39 -15.11 0.58
C ASP A 100 -13.92 -15.12 0.09
N PHE A 101 -13.01 -15.45 1.00
CA PHE A 101 -11.57 -15.54 0.72
C PHE A 101 -11.11 -16.95 0.33
N THR A 102 -12.01 -17.92 0.20
CA THR A 102 -11.66 -19.33 -0.08
C THR A 102 -10.82 -19.48 -1.35
N SER A 103 -11.09 -18.66 -2.37
CA SER A 103 -10.35 -18.67 -3.64
C SER A 103 -8.85 -18.35 -3.52
N TYR A 104 -8.43 -17.72 -2.42
CA TYR A 104 -7.06 -17.31 -2.13
C TYR A 104 -6.27 -18.30 -1.27
N ARG A 105 -6.92 -19.36 -0.75
CA ARG A 105 -6.25 -20.37 0.11
C ARG A 105 -5.06 -21.00 -0.61
N GLY A 106 -3.89 -20.95 0.02
CA GLY A 106 -2.65 -21.52 -0.52
C GLY A 106 -2.05 -20.75 -1.70
N LYS A 107 -2.56 -19.55 -2.02
CA LYS A 107 -2.11 -18.73 -3.17
C LYS A 107 -1.56 -17.35 -2.78
N ILE A 108 -1.61 -17.00 -1.50
CA ILE A 108 -1.22 -15.69 -0.99
C ILE A 108 -0.15 -15.87 0.08
N ASP A 109 0.92 -15.07 0.01
CA ASP A 109 2.03 -15.12 0.96
C ASP A 109 1.76 -14.28 2.22
N LEU A 110 0.96 -13.21 2.10
CA LEU A 110 0.64 -12.29 3.19
C LEU A 110 -0.82 -11.82 3.16
N VAL A 111 -1.48 -11.84 4.32
CA VAL A 111 -2.71 -11.06 4.57
C VAL A 111 -2.36 -9.93 5.53
N ALA A 112 -2.63 -8.69 5.12
CA ALA A 112 -2.29 -7.51 5.88
C ALA A 112 -3.51 -6.59 6.02
N GLY A 113 -3.59 -5.82 7.12
CA GLY A 113 -4.70 -4.87 7.29
C GLY A 113 -4.70 -4.16 8.63
N GLY A 114 -5.17 -2.91 8.62
CA GLY A 114 -5.37 -2.09 9.81
C GLY A 114 -6.82 -2.11 10.25
N VAL A 115 -7.26 -3.17 10.93
CA VAL A 115 -8.65 -3.28 11.40
C VAL A 115 -8.96 -2.20 12.46
N PRO A 116 -10.17 -1.63 12.47
CA PRO A 116 -10.54 -0.56 13.40
C PRO A 116 -10.48 -1.05 14.87
N CYS A 117 -10.03 -0.18 15.78
CA CYS A 117 -9.72 -0.52 17.17
C CYS A 117 -10.84 -0.23 18.20
N GLN A 118 -12.09 0.05 17.76
CA GLN A 118 -13.18 0.36 18.72
C GLN A 118 -13.64 -0.91 19.47
N PRO A 119 -13.78 -0.89 20.82
CA PRO A 119 -14.19 0.26 21.64
C PRO A 119 -13.16 0.81 22.65
N HIS A 120 -11.89 0.41 22.62
CA HIS A 120 -10.88 0.95 23.55
C HIS A 120 -9.95 1.94 22.84
N SER A 121 -10.14 3.22 23.14
CA SER A 121 -9.19 4.32 22.87
C SER A 121 -9.03 5.13 24.14
#